data_AF-A0A267FBZ3-F1
#
_entry.id   AF-A0A267FBZ3-F1
#
_cell.length_a   1.000
_cell.length_b   1.000
_cell.length_c   1.000
_cell.angle_alpha   90.00
_cell.angle_beta   90.00
_cell.angle_gamma   90.00
#
_symmetry.space_group_name_H-M   'P 1'
#
loop_
_entity.id
_entity.type
_entity.pdbx_description
1 polymer ?
#
loop_
_entity_poly.entity_id
_entity_poly.type
_entity_poly.pdbx_seq_one_letter_code
_entity_poly.pdbx_strand_id
1 'polypeptide(L)'
;MSSPDPIAVPAGRWILPLVLLTALLPACCRAENSAMCATPASGWESTYLSDIGMCVYTQDFATRARFGFADSQANCAAATSTTGLAKLAEPHTEQKQIQLLNAMLKKSLGYLRIWTGASCDVASSRFVWSTGSPVTPLVACSSATARLYFSGEPTTDYSSFVSSFVGTTNLSLTYVQLCEYGAPQCDPFTVSSYNNATMRLSATAYANRTVRFNCAPGFYRPSEIVLVGGAVDKTATASNNLFHCNFVPGGTDGRGTASFVQVGSMLPLEQCQPSSCQGWVLLNQTIIQDVEDYKSGVEANRNYNFGEVIPLQCKRGYVSVTDDMSTSAQLVCGQSDLNPSLGMWTPATLVVCTAIRCKGVMPFYDFTKMTAYKAFNRLKDRSFTSDESNRFPYYPNEVSLRCRHEGKFFMDRTYDKALKCDLPNNGTNTTAVWFPFGGTVLSKDIMDCKPITCLTKEIVLLTQQEHVLVYLLQSNLNETLIITNPDDTVATTTVLDFATTTEFDYGARVRFTCQSGYQMNAPGEGGHAKLVNSTEVSCISTGTWSFRISSCIKQTEALQLTGSGVRYVPPAQEAAGAQSLGVVVIIILIAFFGTILILDLATIARDVKLLRTNLKRIKLKVQLKKAK
;
A
#
# COMPACT_ATOMS: atom_id res chain seq x y z
N MET A 1 -47.63 -44.92 37.68
CA MET A 1 -46.57 -44.46 38.60
C MET A 1 -46.45 -42.95 38.39
N SER A 2 -47.37 -42.19 38.96
CA SER A 2 -47.30 -41.54 40.29
C SER A 2 -46.75 -40.11 40.18
N SER A 3 -47.68 -39.15 40.07
CA SER A 3 -47.57 -37.74 40.49
C SER A 3 -47.20 -37.67 42.00
N PRO A 4 -46.60 -36.58 42.54
CA PRO A 4 -47.30 -35.31 42.82
C PRO A 4 -46.37 -34.07 42.68
N ASP A 5 -46.75 -32.79 42.79
CA ASP A 5 -47.94 -31.94 42.66
C ASP A 5 -47.37 -30.51 42.73
N PRO A 6 -47.97 -29.50 42.10
CA PRO A 6 -47.62 -28.10 42.31
C PRO A 6 -48.34 -27.58 43.56
N ILE A 7 -47.58 -27.25 44.60
CA ILE A 7 -48.12 -26.67 45.83
C ILE A 7 -48.50 -25.21 45.58
N ALA A 8 -49.81 -24.93 45.66
CA ALA A 8 -50.38 -23.60 45.85
C ALA A 8 -50.32 -23.22 47.34
N VAL A 9 -49.95 -21.97 47.65
CA VAL A 9 -50.12 -21.32 48.97
C VAL A 9 -50.52 -19.85 48.73
N PRO A 10 -51.43 -19.25 49.52
CA PRO A 10 -52.52 -18.43 49.02
C PRO A 10 -52.30 -16.91 49.09
N ALA A 11 -53.15 -16.20 48.36
CA ALA A 11 -53.39 -14.77 48.53
C ALA A 11 -53.99 -14.48 49.92
N GLY A 12 -53.18 -13.88 50.80
CA GLY A 12 -53.62 -13.27 52.06
C GLY A 12 -53.38 -11.77 52.01
N ARG A 13 -54.43 -10.98 51.79
CA ARG A 13 -54.46 -9.52 52.01
C ARG A 13 -54.20 -9.23 53.48
N TRP A 14 -53.12 -8.52 53.79
CA TRP A 14 -53.09 -7.57 54.91
C TRP A 14 -52.47 -6.25 54.43
N ILE A 15 -53.28 -5.23 54.53
CA ILE A 15 -53.04 -3.83 54.20
C ILE A 15 -52.10 -3.25 55.27
N LEU A 16 -50.96 -2.66 54.83
CA LEU A 16 -50.09 -1.64 55.46
C LEU A 16 -49.76 -1.71 56.99
N PRO A 17 -48.51 -1.37 57.42
CA PRO A 17 -47.82 -0.18 56.94
C PRO A 17 -46.40 -0.43 56.41
N LEU A 18 -46.27 -0.18 55.12
CA LEU A 18 -45.02 0.05 54.37
C LEU A 18 -44.38 1.41 54.74
N VAL A 19 -44.47 1.82 56.01
CA VAL A 19 -44.03 3.14 56.51
C VAL A 19 -42.81 3.02 57.45
N LEU A 20 -42.43 1.80 57.88
CA LEU A 20 -41.29 1.63 58.78
C LEU A 20 -40.00 1.06 58.13
N LEU A 21 -40.05 0.50 56.91
CA LEU A 21 -38.84 -0.07 56.27
C LEU A 21 -38.12 0.87 55.29
N THR A 22 -38.70 2.02 54.93
CA THR A 22 -38.04 3.08 54.15
C THR A 22 -37.25 4.06 55.01
N ALA A 23 -37.26 3.92 56.34
CA ALA A 23 -36.59 4.82 57.27
C ALA A 23 -35.15 4.40 57.65
N LEU A 24 -34.66 3.23 57.21
CA LEU A 24 -33.34 2.70 57.62
C LEU A 24 -32.33 2.48 56.48
N LEU A 25 -32.66 2.86 55.24
CA LEU A 25 -31.73 2.82 54.09
C LEU A 25 -31.78 4.14 53.31
N PRO A 26 -31.13 5.20 53.84
CA PRO A 26 -30.23 5.97 52.97
C PRO A 26 -28.96 6.50 53.65
N ALA A 27 -28.65 6.09 54.90
CA ALA A 27 -27.53 6.66 55.65
C ALA A 27 -26.15 6.06 55.29
N CYS A 28 -26.06 4.78 54.91
CA CYS A 28 -24.75 4.15 54.67
C CYS A 28 -24.11 4.48 53.31
N CYS A 29 -24.88 4.81 52.27
CA CYS A 29 -24.31 5.09 50.94
C CYS A 29 -23.99 6.57 50.68
N ARG A 30 -24.37 7.49 51.58
CA ARG A 30 -24.08 8.93 51.43
C ARG A 30 -22.75 9.37 52.04
N ALA A 31 -22.17 8.58 52.93
CA ALA A 31 -21.01 8.99 53.73
C ALA A 31 -19.64 8.75 53.06
N GLU A 32 -19.51 7.83 52.10
CA GLU A 32 -18.21 7.49 51.51
C GLU A 32 -17.69 8.53 50.49
N ASN A 33 -18.58 9.26 49.80
CA ASN A 33 -18.20 10.20 48.74
C ASN A 33 -17.82 11.61 49.24
N SER A 34 -18.28 12.02 50.42
CA SER A 34 -17.96 13.34 51.00
C SER A 34 -16.60 13.36 51.72
N ALA A 35 -16.04 12.19 52.06
CA ALA A 35 -14.75 12.08 52.72
C ALA A 35 -13.56 12.50 51.83
N MET A 36 -13.71 12.51 50.51
CA MET A 36 -12.63 12.81 49.53
C MET A 36 -12.45 14.31 49.26
N CYS A 37 -13.36 15.12 49.80
CA CYS A 37 -13.36 16.55 49.66
C CYS A 37 -12.77 17.20 50.91
N ALA A 38 -12.21 18.40 50.74
CA ALA A 38 -11.95 19.25 51.89
C ALA A 38 -13.25 19.49 52.66
N THR A 39 -13.14 19.59 53.99
CA THR A 39 -14.31 19.73 54.86
C THR A 39 -15.07 21.01 54.46
N PRO A 40 -16.37 20.94 54.13
CA PRO A 40 -17.14 22.12 53.77
C PRO A 40 -17.26 23.07 54.97
N ALA A 41 -17.31 24.38 54.71
CA ALA A 41 -17.62 25.37 55.74
C ALA A 41 -19.09 25.23 56.20
N SER A 42 -19.43 25.84 57.35
CA SER A 42 -20.83 25.84 57.82
C SER A 42 -21.77 26.43 56.77
N GLY A 43 -22.87 25.74 56.47
CA GLY A 43 -23.83 26.12 55.43
C GLY A 43 -23.45 25.71 53.99
N TRP A 44 -22.35 24.97 53.82
CA TRP A 44 -21.93 24.42 52.53
C TRP A 44 -22.09 22.90 52.46
N GLU A 45 -22.41 22.41 51.27
CA GLU A 45 -22.39 21.00 50.91
C GLU A 45 -21.29 20.73 49.88
N SER A 46 -20.68 19.55 49.95
CA SER A 46 -19.72 19.07 48.96
C SER A 46 -20.25 17.85 48.21
N THR A 47 -19.81 17.66 46.97
CA THR A 47 -20.08 16.45 46.17
C THR A 47 -18.83 16.10 45.37
N TYR A 48 -18.37 14.86 45.53
CA TYR A 48 -17.22 14.34 44.78
C TYR A 48 -17.64 13.76 43.42
N LEU A 49 -16.88 14.11 42.39
CA LEU A 49 -17.02 13.67 41.00
C LEU A 49 -15.81 12.78 40.65
N SER A 50 -15.95 11.48 40.86
CA SER A 50 -14.87 10.49 40.75
C SER A 50 -14.25 10.36 39.35
N ASP A 51 -15.04 10.58 38.29
CA ASP A 51 -14.58 10.46 36.89
C ASP A 51 -13.50 11.49 36.53
N ILE A 52 -13.54 12.65 37.20
CA ILE A 52 -12.68 13.80 36.93
C ILE A 52 -11.89 14.26 38.17
N GLY A 53 -12.04 13.57 39.31
CA GLY A 53 -11.30 13.85 40.54
C GLY A 53 -11.54 15.23 41.12
N MET A 54 -12.80 15.67 41.15
CA MET A 54 -13.12 17.01 41.63
C MET A 54 -14.20 17.01 42.69
N CYS A 55 -14.09 17.93 43.62
CA CYS A 55 -15.11 18.26 44.59
C CYS A 55 -15.80 19.55 44.20
N VAL A 56 -17.13 19.50 44.15
CA VAL A 56 -17.97 20.65 43.88
C VAL A 56 -18.63 21.08 45.19
N TYR A 57 -18.51 22.36 45.53
CA TYR A 57 -19.12 22.96 46.71
C TYR A 57 -20.16 23.98 46.33
N THR A 58 -21.19 23.99 47.16
CA THR A 58 -22.36 24.82 46.99
C THR A 58 -22.94 25.19 48.34
N GLN A 59 -23.36 26.43 48.44
CA GLN A 59 -24.13 26.91 49.57
C GLN A 59 -25.60 26.50 49.35
N ASP A 60 -26.27 26.04 50.40
CA ASP A 60 -27.65 25.49 50.41
C ASP A 60 -28.47 25.73 49.11
N PHE A 61 -28.57 24.66 48.29
CA PHE A 61 -29.20 24.67 46.96
C PHE A 61 -30.67 25.12 46.97
N ALA A 62 -31.35 25.08 48.11
CA ALA A 62 -32.75 25.50 48.23
C ALA A 62 -32.94 26.99 47.91
N THR A 63 -31.93 27.82 48.16
CA THR A 63 -32.04 29.27 48.05
C THR A 63 -31.83 29.81 46.63
N ARG A 64 -31.21 29.02 45.72
CA ARG A 64 -30.80 29.44 44.37
C ARG A 64 -30.18 30.86 44.33
N ALA A 65 -29.45 31.22 45.39
CA ALA A 65 -28.94 32.56 45.59
C ALA A 65 -27.98 32.96 44.45
N ARG A 66 -28.05 34.23 44.04
CA ARG A 66 -27.25 34.79 42.95
C ARG A 66 -26.38 35.90 43.48
N PHE A 67 -25.11 35.88 43.11
CA PHE A 67 -24.10 36.79 43.61
C PHE A 67 -23.37 37.46 42.45
N GLY A 68 -22.80 38.65 42.71
CA GLY A 68 -21.84 39.26 41.80
C GLY A 68 -20.57 38.40 41.67
N PHE A 69 -19.74 38.67 40.65
CA PHE A 69 -18.53 37.87 40.40
C PHE A 69 -17.54 37.91 41.59
N ALA A 70 -17.27 39.10 42.14
CA ALA A 70 -16.33 39.28 43.26
C ALA A 70 -16.81 38.55 44.52
N ASP A 71 -18.09 38.67 44.85
CA ASP A 71 -18.70 37.97 45.97
C ASP A 71 -18.66 36.46 45.76
N SER A 72 -18.93 35.99 44.54
CA SER A 72 -18.86 34.56 44.19
C SER A 72 -17.44 34.01 44.35
N GLN A 73 -16.42 34.79 43.96
CA GLN A 73 -15.03 34.40 44.13
C GLN A 73 -14.62 34.35 45.60
N ALA A 74 -15.03 35.35 46.40
CA ALA A 74 -14.78 35.39 47.84
C ALA A 74 -15.51 34.24 48.58
N ASN A 75 -16.77 34.00 48.23
CA ASN A 75 -17.58 32.91 48.76
C ASN A 75 -16.96 31.54 48.43
N CYS A 76 -16.47 31.35 47.21
CA CYS A 76 -15.78 30.10 46.85
C CYS A 76 -14.47 29.92 47.62
N ALA A 77 -13.71 30.99 47.87
CA ALA A 77 -12.54 30.90 48.74
C ALA A 77 -12.93 30.52 50.19
N ALA A 78 -14.14 30.85 50.64
CA ALA A 78 -14.67 30.52 51.96
C ALA A 78 -15.53 29.24 52.00
N ALA A 79 -15.64 28.49 50.89
CA ALA A 79 -16.54 27.33 50.79
C ALA A 79 -16.09 26.12 51.63
N THR A 80 -14.82 26.10 52.03
CA THR A 80 -14.19 25.05 52.83
C THR A 80 -13.81 25.57 54.21
N SER A 81 -13.71 24.68 55.20
CA SER A 81 -13.29 25.03 56.57
C SER A 81 -11.94 25.75 56.62
N THR A 82 -11.07 25.44 55.66
CA THR A 82 -9.83 26.17 55.39
C THR A 82 -10.02 27.12 54.23
N THR A 83 -9.88 28.42 54.46
CA THR A 83 -10.04 29.45 53.42
C THR A 83 -8.99 29.33 52.31
N GLY A 84 -9.41 29.53 51.06
CA GLY A 84 -8.56 29.62 49.87
C GLY A 84 -8.33 28.31 49.11
N LEU A 85 -8.95 27.19 49.53
CA LEU A 85 -8.79 25.91 48.85
C LEU A 85 -9.70 25.76 47.62
N ALA A 86 -10.97 26.14 47.75
CA ALA A 86 -11.92 26.09 46.65
C ALA A 86 -11.88 27.40 45.83
N LYS A 87 -12.18 27.27 44.54
CA LYS A 87 -12.24 28.38 43.57
C LYS A 87 -13.49 28.27 42.71
N LEU A 88 -13.77 29.25 41.86
CA LEU A 88 -14.87 29.14 40.89
C LEU A 88 -14.63 27.97 39.92
N ALA A 89 -15.71 27.29 39.51
CA ALA A 89 -15.62 26.16 38.60
C ALA A 89 -14.99 26.53 37.24
N GLU A 90 -14.15 25.65 36.70
CA GLU A 90 -13.41 25.88 35.45
C GLU A 90 -13.58 24.69 34.49
N PRO A 91 -14.59 24.68 33.63
CA PRO A 91 -14.89 23.51 32.81
C PRO A 91 -13.97 23.39 31.57
N HIS A 92 -12.71 23.01 31.81
CA HIS A 92 -11.61 22.90 30.83
C HIS A 92 -11.83 21.92 29.67
N THR A 93 -12.63 20.86 29.87
CA THR A 93 -12.84 19.78 28.90
C THR A 93 -14.32 19.48 28.77
N GLU A 94 -14.74 18.93 27.62
CA GLU A 94 -16.11 18.50 27.38
C GLU A 94 -16.58 17.49 28.46
N GLN A 95 -15.73 16.55 28.85
CA GLN A 95 -16.02 15.62 29.93
C GLN A 95 -16.27 16.34 31.27
N LYS A 96 -15.46 17.35 31.60
CA LYS A 96 -15.64 18.16 32.81
C LYS A 96 -16.91 19.01 32.73
N GLN A 97 -17.25 19.55 31.56
CA GLN A 97 -18.50 20.28 31.30
C GLN A 97 -19.74 19.40 31.57
N ILE A 98 -19.77 18.20 30.99
CA ILE A 98 -20.88 17.23 31.15
C ILE A 98 -21.04 16.85 32.64
N GLN A 99 -19.95 16.56 33.33
CA GLN A 99 -19.99 16.17 34.74
C GLN A 99 -20.44 17.31 35.67
N LEU A 100 -19.99 18.55 35.39
CA LEU A 100 -20.43 19.73 36.12
C LEU A 100 -21.93 19.98 35.93
N LEU A 101 -22.42 19.83 34.70
CA LEU A 101 -23.82 19.98 34.36
C LEU A 101 -24.71 18.91 35.02
N ASN A 102 -24.25 17.66 35.04
CA ASN A 102 -24.92 16.59 35.77
C ASN A 102 -24.97 16.88 37.28
N ALA A 103 -23.92 17.46 37.86
CA ALA A 103 -23.92 17.88 39.27
C ALA A 103 -24.96 18.99 39.52
N MET A 104 -25.05 19.99 38.63
CA MET A 104 -26.06 21.05 38.68
C MET A 104 -27.49 20.50 38.58
N LEU A 105 -27.73 19.54 37.68
CA LEU A 105 -29.04 18.89 37.49
C LEU A 105 -29.46 18.07 38.72
N LYS A 106 -28.56 17.24 39.25
CA LYS A 106 -28.82 16.42 40.46
C LYS A 106 -29.19 17.26 41.68
N LYS A 107 -28.73 18.50 41.73
CA LYS A 107 -28.95 19.42 42.84
C LYS A 107 -30.04 20.48 42.55
N SER A 108 -30.87 20.25 41.54
CA SER A 108 -32.02 21.10 41.18
C SER A 108 -31.67 22.55 40.82
N LEU A 109 -30.42 22.84 40.42
CA LEU A 109 -30.05 24.11 39.79
C LEU A 109 -30.54 24.18 38.34
N GLY A 110 -30.77 23.02 37.69
CA GLY A 110 -31.19 22.98 36.30
C GLY A 110 -30.10 23.56 35.38
N TYR A 111 -30.54 24.42 34.46
CA TYR A 111 -29.71 25.06 33.44
C TYR A 111 -29.36 26.51 33.78
N LEU A 112 -29.24 26.85 35.08
CA LEU A 112 -28.89 28.20 35.50
C LEU A 112 -27.46 28.56 35.09
N ARG A 113 -27.23 29.84 34.79
CA ARG A 113 -25.88 30.36 34.53
C ARG A 113 -25.08 30.40 35.82
N ILE A 114 -23.85 29.92 35.75
CA ILE A 114 -22.86 29.99 36.83
C ILE A 114 -21.66 30.83 36.42
N TRP A 115 -21.02 31.46 37.41
CA TRP A 115 -19.72 32.09 37.21
C TRP A 115 -18.62 31.04 37.00
N THR A 116 -17.69 31.30 36.08
CA THR A 116 -16.47 30.49 35.91
C THR A 116 -15.23 31.21 36.42
N GLY A 117 -14.16 30.46 36.69
CA GLY A 117 -12.87 31.03 37.12
C GLY A 117 -12.07 31.74 36.02
N ALA A 118 -12.57 31.81 34.79
CA ALA A 118 -11.83 32.41 33.68
C ALA A 118 -11.82 33.95 33.72
N SER A 119 -10.69 34.52 33.35
CA SER A 119 -10.50 35.97 33.19
C SER A 119 -10.07 36.31 31.77
N CYS A 120 -10.38 37.54 31.33
CA CYS A 120 -9.95 38.03 30.04
C CYS A 120 -8.49 38.50 30.12
N ASP A 121 -7.61 37.86 29.34
CA ASP A 121 -6.31 38.42 29.01
C ASP A 121 -6.47 39.38 27.83
N VAL A 122 -6.47 40.68 28.14
CA VAL A 122 -6.68 41.75 27.15
C VAL A 122 -5.55 41.79 26.13
N ALA A 123 -4.33 41.41 26.50
CA ALA A 123 -3.18 41.44 25.59
C ALA A 123 -3.32 40.42 24.45
N SER A 124 -3.84 39.23 24.76
CA SER A 124 -4.12 38.20 23.76
C SER A 124 -5.58 38.20 23.25
N SER A 125 -6.43 39.08 23.79
CA SER A 125 -7.88 39.15 23.52
C SER A 125 -8.60 37.81 23.71
N ARG A 126 -8.14 37.00 24.68
CA ARG A 126 -8.62 35.64 24.94
C ARG A 126 -8.93 35.45 26.42
N PHE A 127 -9.91 34.59 26.70
CA PHE A 127 -10.09 34.11 28.05
C PHE A 127 -9.03 33.05 28.42
N VAL A 128 -8.52 33.16 29.64
CA VAL A 128 -7.60 32.22 30.26
C VAL A 128 -8.20 31.73 31.57
N TRP A 129 -7.99 30.45 31.88
CA TRP A 129 -8.31 29.88 33.18
C TRP A 129 -7.31 30.36 34.24
N SER A 130 -7.60 30.14 35.53
CA SER A 130 -6.67 30.49 36.62
C SER A 130 -5.32 29.78 36.52
N THR A 131 -5.22 28.69 35.76
CA THR A 131 -3.96 27.99 35.45
C THR A 131 -3.12 28.68 34.37
N GLY A 132 -3.64 29.74 33.74
CA GLY A 132 -3.01 30.43 32.61
C GLY A 132 -3.27 29.77 31.24
N SER A 133 -3.95 28.63 31.20
CA SER A 133 -4.30 27.96 29.95
C SER A 133 -5.45 28.67 29.23
N PRO A 134 -5.44 28.78 27.89
CA PRO A 134 -6.54 29.40 27.15
C PRO A 134 -7.82 28.57 27.21
N VAL A 135 -8.97 29.24 27.21
CA VAL A 135 -10.29 28.59 27.15
C VAL A 135 -10.52 27.99 25.77
N THR A 136 -11.07 26.77 25.73
CA THR A 136 -11.45 26.05 24.51
C THR A 136 -12.96 25.75 24.50
N PRO A 137 -13.67 26.01 23.38
CA PRO A 137 -13.21 26.68 22.16
C PRO A 137 -12.80 28.13 22.42
N LEU A 138 -11.98 28.69 21.53
CA LEU A 138 -11.44 30.06 21.69
C LEU A 138 -12.59 31.08 21.71
N VAL A 139 -12.83 31.66 22.88
CA VAL A 139 -13.78 32.77 23.06
C VAL A 139 -13.00 34.08 23.15
N ALA A 140 -13.32 35.03 22.26
CA ALA A 140 -12.69 36.35 22.25
C ALA A 140 -13.24 37.23 23.39
N CYS A 141 -12.38 38.09 23.93
CA CYS A 141 -12.76 39.07 24.95
C CYS A 141 -12.22 40.45 24.60
N SER A 142 -13.00 41.49 24.89
CA SER A 142 -12.70 42.88 24.50
C SER A 142 -12.38 43.81 25.69
N SER A 143 -12.50 43.32 26.92
CA SER A 143 -12.24 44.14 28.13
C SER A 143 -11.81 43.30 29.32
N ALA A 144 -11.00 43.88 30.20
CA ALA A 144 -10.58 43.25 31.47
C ALA A 144 -11.77 42.96 32.41
N THR A 145 -12.91 43.61 32.20
CA THR A 145 -14.17 43.39 32.93
C THR A 145 -15.03 42.29 32.33
N ALA A 146 -14.69 41.77 31.14
CA ALA A 146 -15.40 40.65 30.56
C ALA A 146 -15.16 39.39 31.41
N ARG A 147 -16.22 38.61 31.62
CA ARG A 147 -16.20 37.34 32.35
C ARG A 147 -16.88 36.26 31.54
N LEU A 148 -16.52 35.02 31.82
CA LEU A 148 -17.21 33.86 31.28
C LEU A 148 -18.23 33.32 32.28
N TYR A 149 -19.36 32.88 31.74
CA TYR A 149 -20.33 32.06 32.46
C TYR A 149 -20.48 30.71 31.78
N PHE A 150 -20.87 29.71 32.56
CA PHE A 150 -21.21 28.37 32.07
C PHE A 150 -22.69 28.10 32.29
N SER A 151 -23.34 27.43 31.33
CA SER A 151 -24.75 27.06 31.39
C SER A 151 -25.00 25.79 30.58
N GLY A 152 -26.07 25.07 30.89
CA GLY A 152 -26.63 24.06 29.99
C GLY A 152 -27.78 24.60 29.15
N GLU A 153 -28.12 23.90 28.07
CA GLU A 153 -29.37 24.07 27.32
C GLU A 153 -30.01 22.69 27.05
N PRO A 154 -31.34 22.55 27.17
CA PRO A 154 -32.03 21.34 26.74
C PRO A 154 -31.98 21.26 25.21
N THR A 155 -31.51 20.13 24.66
CA THR A 155 -31.56 19.89 23.21
C THR A 155 -32.97 19.49 22.78
N THR A 156 -33.36 19.85 21.56
CA THR A 156 -34.70 19.57 21.01
C THR A 156 -34.91 18.12 20.58
N ASP A 157 -33.85 17.30 20.53
CA ASP A 157 -33.92 15.90 20.14
C ASP A 157 -34.04 15.00 21.37
N TYR A 158 -35.09 14.18 21.39
CA TYR A 158 -35.41 13.20 22.43
C TYR A 158 -34.30 12.15 22.60
N SER A 159 -33.23 12.46 23.32
CA SER A 159 -32.41 11.54 24.11
C SER A 159 -31.37 12.34 24.91
N SER A 160 -31.35 12.22 26.24
CA SER A 160 -30.22 12.35 27.20
C SER A 160 -29.04 13.34 27.01
N PHE A 161 -29.01 14.18 25.99
CA PHE A 161 -27.90 15.07 25.65
C PHE A 161 -28.28 16.49 26.02
N VAL A 162 -27.60 17.01 27.03
CA VAL A 162 -27.65 18.43 27.39
C VAL A 162 -26.44 19.08 26.76
N SER A 163 -26.64 20.12 25.93
CA SER A 163 -25.53 20.91 25.43
C SER A 163 -25.05 21.84 26.53
N SER A 164 -23.74 22.01 26.64
CA SER A 164 -23.15 22.97 27.57
C SER A 164 -22.52 24.10 26.76
N PHE A 165 -22.71 25.33 27.21
CA PHE A 165 -22.23 26.52 26.52
C PHE A 165 -21.47 27.44 27.47
N VAL A 166 -20.41 28.06 26.94
CA VAL A 166 -19.59 29.06 27.61
C VAL A 166 -19.80 30.40 26.93
N GLY A 167 -20.35 31.38 27.65
CA GLY A 167 -20.71 32.70 27.10
C GLY A 167 -20.00 33.85 27.80
N THR A 168 -19.92 35.00 27.13
CA THR A 168 -19.30 36.22 27.67
C THR A 168 -20.33 37.11 28.36
N THR A 169 -19.90 37.81 29.41
CA THR A 169 -20.74 38.73 30.18
C THR A 169 -19.90 39.84 30.82
N ASN A 170 -20.56 40.83 31.43
CA ASN A 170 -19.95 41.85 32.27
C ASN A 170 -20.16 41.57 33.78
N LEU A 171 -19.56 42.40 34.64
CA LEU A 171 -19.61 42.28 36.10
C LEU A 171 -20.91 42.77 36.76
N SER A 172 -21.85 43.37 36.01
CA SER A 172 -23.09 43.93 36.58
C SER A 172 -24.20 42.90 36.77
N LEU A 173 -24.01 41.68 36.29
CA LEU A 173 -24.99 40.59 36.44
C LEU A 173 -24.74 39.79 37.72
N THR A 174 -25.76 39.03 38.14
CA THR A 174 -25.65 38.09 39.25
C THR A 174 -26.00 36.68 38.76
N TYR A 175 -25.15 35.72 39.12
CA TYR A 175 -25.28 34.31 38.73
C TYR A 175 -25.14 33.40 39.95
N VAL A 176 -25.51 32.13 39.77
CA VAL A 176 -25.33 31.12 40.82
C VAL A 176 -23.82 30.84 40.94
N GLN A 177 -23.34 30.67 42.17
CA GLN A 177 -21.96 30.31 42.43
C GLN A 177 -21.81 28.79 42.50
N LEU A 178 -20.76 28.28 41.87
CA LEU A 178 -20.38 26.88 41.94
C LEU A 178 -18.87 26.82 42.12
N CYS A 179 -18.45 26.21 43.23
CA CYS A 179 -17.05 26.21 43.61
C CYS A 179 -16.46 24.83 43.35
N GLU A 180 -15.22 24.76 42.88
CA GLU A 180 -14.48 23.53 42.65
C GLU A 180 -13.22 23.46 43.51
N TYR A 181 -12.84 22.24 43.86
CA TYR A 181 -11.57 21.86 44.45
C TYR A 181 -11.08 20.59 43.75
N GLY A 182 -9.82 20.55 43.32
CA GLY A 182 -9.22 19.32 42.82
C GLY A 182 -8.99 18.36 43.97
N ALA A 183 -9.57 17.16 43.91
CA ALA A 183 -9.28 16.14 44.90
C ALA A 183 -7.81 15.69 44.77
N PRO A 184 -7.19 15.22 45.86
CA PRO A 184 -5.85 14.67 45.82
C PRO A 184 -5.70 13.57 44.75
N GLN A 185 -4.57 13.59 44.06
CA GLN A 185 -4.19 12.58 43.07
C GLN A 185 -3.09 11.71 43.66
N CYS A 186 -3.09 10.43 43.31
CA CYS A 186 -1.98 9.57 43.66
C CYS A 186 -0.80 9.85 42.74
N ASP A 187 0.36 10.11 43.35
CA ASP A 187 1.61 10.27 42.62
C ASP A 187 2.18 8.87 42.27
N PRO A 188 2.34 8.53 40.98
CA PRO A 188 2.90 7.23 40.60
C PRO A 188 4.33 7.01 41.09
N PHE A 189 5.09 8.06 41.38
CA PHE A 189 6.44 7.93 41.93
C PHE A 189 6.48 7.39 43.36
N THR A 190 5.33 7.32 44.07
CA THR A 190 5.25 6.67 45.38
C THR A 190 5.16 5.15 45.29
N VAL A 191 4.90 4.58 44.11
CA VAL A 191 4.84 3.13 43.90
C VAL A 191 6.23 2.59 43.66
N SER A 192 6.66 1.64 44.50
CA SER A 192 7.94 0.97 44.33
C SER A 192 8.00 0.27 42.96
N SER A 193 9.15 0.39 42.28
CA SER A 193 9.39 -0.14 40.92
C SER A 193 8.67 0.58 39.77
N TYR A 194 7.92 1.67 40.01
CA TYR A 194 7.43 2.50 38.92
C TYR A 194 8.59 3.21 38.20
N ASN A 195 8.55 3.18 36.87
CA ASN A 195 9.48 3.91 36.03
C ASN A 195 8.70 4.60 34.90
N ASN A 196 8.74 5.93 34.86
CA ASN A 196 8.01 6.73 33.88
C ASN A 196 8.52 6.55 32.43
N ALA A 197 9.75 6.05 32.23
CA ALA A 197 10.30 5.78 30.91
C ALA A 197 9.76 4.47 30.30
N THR A 198 9.40 3.50 31.15
CA THR A 198 8.99 2.15 30.70
C THR A 198 7.52 1.85 30.99
N MET A 199 6.84 2.69 31.78
CA MET A 199 5.46 2.49 32.22
C MET A 199 4.62 3.75 32.08
N ARG A 200 3.31 3.54 31.92
CA ARG A 200 2.28 4.58 31.87
C ARG A 200 1.05 4.14 32.66
N LEU A 201 0.36 5.10 33.25
CA LEU A 201 -0.94 4.86 33.87
C LEU A 201 -2.02 4.71 32.79
N SER A 202 -3.01 3.84 33.03
CA SER A 202 -4.17 3.69 32.16
C SER A 202 -5.06 4.94 32.12
N ALA A 203 -5.06 5.73 33.20
CA ALA A 203 -5.77 6.98 33.34
C ALA A 203 -5.21 7.78 34.53
N THR A 204 -5.55 9.07 34.63
CA THR A 204 -5.22 9.89 35.81
C THR A 204 -5.79 9.27 37.09
N ALA A 205 -4.94 9.09 38.10
CA ALA A 205 -5.26 8.40 39.35
C ALA A 205 -5.81 9.37 40.40
N TYR A 206 -7.06 9.78 40.21
CA TYR A 206 -7.80 10.54 41.22
C TYR A 206 -8.12 9.66 42.44
N ALA A 207 -8.33 10.28 43.60
CA ALA A 207 -8.81 9.59 44.81
C ALA A 207 -10.02 8.67 44.52
N ASN A 208 -10.05 7.50 45.15
CA ASN A 208 -11.04 6.44 44.99
C ASN A 208 -11.17 5.86 43.57
N ARG A 209 -10.15 6.06 42.73
CA ARG A 209 -10.11 5.47 41.38
C ARG A 209 -9.17 4.28 41.36
N THR A 210 -9.61 3.22 40.69
CA THR A 210 -8.72 2.10 40.34
C THR A 210 -8.08 2.35 38.98
N VAL A 211 -6.77 2.24 38.92
CA VAL A 211 -5.95 2.43 37.72
C VAL A 211 -5.04 1.23 37.49
N ARG A 212 -4.59 1.06 36.26
CA ARG A 212 -3.58 0.07 35.90
C ARG A 212 -2.28 0.76 35.51
N PHE A 213 -1.17 0.25 36.02
CA PHE A 213 0.13 0.53 35.43
C PHE A 213 0.27 -0.36 34.20
N ASN A 214 0.53 0.21 33.05
CA ASN A 214 0.76 -0.51 31.79
C ASN A 214 2.18 -0.25 31.32
N CYS A 215 2.78 -1.19 30.58
CA CYS A 215 4.03 -0.89 29.90
C CYS A 215 3.84 0.17 28.82
N ALA A 216 4.85 1.02 28.65
CA ALA A 216 4.95 1.92 27.50
C ALA A 216 5.19 1.11 26.22
N PRO A 217 4.88 1.65 25.03
CA PRO A 217 5.20 1.00 23.76
C PRO A 217 6.67 0.60 23.69
N GLY A 218 6.96 -0.61 23.19
CA GLY A 218 8.32 -1.16 23.17
C GLY A 218 8.76 -1.85 24.45
N PHE A 219 7.88 -1.94 25.45
CA PHE A 219 8.10 -2.69 26.68
C PHE A 219 6.96 -3.68 26.95
N TYR A 220 7.23 -4.70 27.75
CA TYR A 220 6.25 -5.73 28.11
C TYR A 220 6.49 -6.25 29.53
N ARG A 221 5.49 -6.88 30.15
CA ARG A 221 5.69 -7.65 31.38
C ARG A 221 5.74 -9.14 31.08
N PRO A 222 6.72 -9.89 31.62
CA PRO A 222 6.75 -11.34 31.52
C PRO A 222 5.47 -12.03 31.99
N SER A 223 4.86 -11.55 33.07
CA SER A 223 3.57 -12.11 33.55
C SER A 223 2.41 -11.91 32.57
N GLU A 224 2.48 -10.93 31.66
CA GLU A 224 1.47 -10.70 30.62
C GLU A 224 1.56 -11.72 29.47
N ILE A 225 2.57 -12.60 29.48
CA ILE A 225 2.79 -13.61 28.45
C ILE A 225 2.30 -14.97 28.96
N VAL A 226 0.98 -15.16 28.98
CA VAL A 226 0.40 -16.50 29.11
C VAL A 226 -0.02 -16.97 27.72
N LEU A 227 0.74 -17.87 27.12
CA LEU A 227 0.43 -18.39 25.79
C LEU A 227 -0.61 -19.52 25.90
N VAL A 228 -1.83 -19.27 25.43
CA VAL A 228 -2.86 -20.31 25.25
C VAL A 228 -3.12 -20.45 23.75
N GLY A 229 -2.77 -21.61 23.17
CA GLY A 229 -2.98 -21.88 21.74
C GLY A 229 -2.18 -20.99 20.76
N GLY A 230 -1.09 -20.35 21.22
CA GLY A 230 -0.24 -19.48 20.39
C GLY A 230 -0.60 -17.98 20.40
N ALA A 231 -1.63 -17.58 21.17
CA ALA A 231 -1.98 -16.19 21.44
C ALA A 231 -1.76 -15.85 22.91
N VAL A 232 -1.47 -14.58 23.20
CA VAL A 232 -1.41 -14.06 24.57
C VAL A 232 -2.82 -14.03 25.16
N ASP A 233 -3.04 -14.80 26.22
CA ASP A 233 -4.25 -14.75 27.03
C ASP A 233 -4.27 -13.46 27.85
N LYS A 234 -4.94 -12.45 27.32
CA LYS A 234 -5.14 -11.14 27.95
C LYS A 234 -5.99 -11.20 29.23
N THR A 235 -6.58 -12.36 29.56
CA THR A 235 -7.41 -12.52 30.77
C THR A 235 -6.62 -13.09 31.95
N ALA A 236 -5.45 -13.68 31.73
CA ALA A 236 -4.62 -14.30 32.77
C ALA A 236 -3.75 -13.30 33.56
N THR A 237 -3.69 -12.02 33.16
CA THR A 237 -2.86 -10.99 33.83
C THR A 237 -3.70 -9.91 34.48
N ALA A 238 -4.00 -10.05 35.77
CA ALA A 238 -4.96 -9.12 36.38
C ALA A 238 -4.88 -8.85 37.90
N SER A 239 -3.74 -9.01 38.59
CA SER A 239 -3.65 -8.56 39.99
C SER A 239 -2.44 -7.66 40.32
N ASN A 240 -1.26 -7.92 39.75
CA ASN A 240 -0.05 -7.22 40.21
C ASN A 240 0.15 -5.79 39.64
N ASN A 241 -0.69 -5.35 38.70
CA ASN A 241 -0.58 -4.04 38.05
C ASN A 241 -1.80 -3.12 38.33
N LEU A 242 -2.74 -3.58 39.16
CA LEU A 242 -3.98 -2.89 39.49
C LEU A 242 -3.82 -2.22 40.85
N PHE A 243 -4.02 -0.90 40.89
CA PHE A 243 -3.88 -0.11 42.11
C PHE A 243 -5.13 0.74 42.33
N HIS A 244 -5.58 0.79 43.56
CA HIS A 244 -6.61 1.70 44.02
C HIS A 244 -5.96 2.93 44.62
N CYS A 245 -6.37 4.11 44.17
CA CYS A 245 -5.88 5.36 44.73
C CYS A 245 -6.68 5.70 45.98
N ASN A 246 -6.16 5.38 47.16
CA ASN A 246 -6.87 5.60 48.42
C ASN A 246 -6.72 7.03 48.87
N PHE A 247 -7.84 7.63 49.27
CA PHE A 247 -7.81 8.88 50.01
C PHE A 247 -7.48 8.60 51.48
N VAL A 248 -6.51 9.32 52.02
CA VAL A 248 -6.15 9.31 53.43
C VAL A 248 -6.55 10.67 54.00
N PRO A 249 -7.58 10.74 54.87
CA PRO A 249 -7.97 11.99 55.51
C PRO A 249 -6.79 12.55 56.33
N GLY A 250 -6.41 13.79 56.07
CA GLY A 250 -5.47 14.53 56.89
C GLY A 250 -6.22 15.47 57.82
N GLY A 251 -5.80 15.49 59.09
CA GLY A 251 -6.17 16.49 60.09
C GLY A 251 -7.66 16.84 60.20
N THR A 252 -7.96 17.97 60.85
CA THR A 252 -9.30 18.57 60.94
C THR A 252 -9.59 19.55 59.79
N ASP A 253 -8.59 19.86 58.97
CA ASP A 253 -8.63 20.82 57.87
C ASP A 253 -9.12 20.21 56.55
N GLY A 254 -9.31 18.88 56.50
CA GLY A 254 -9.81 18.17 55.32
C GLY A 254 -8.80 18.08 54.19
N ARG A 255 -7.53 18.42 54.43
CA ARG A 255 -6.44 18.19 53.47
C ARG A 255 -6.03 16.73 53.53
N GLY A 256 -6.75 15.88 52.80
CA GLY A 256 -6.30 14.50 52.62
C GLY A 256 -5.12 14.38 51.67
N THR A 257 -4.37 13.29 51.82
CA THR A 257 -3.42 12.83 50.82
C THR A 257 -4.04 11.69 50.02
N ALA A 258 -3.48 11.39 48.86
CA ALA A 258 -3.84 10.21 48.09
C ALA A 258 -2.62 9.29 48.00
N SER A 259 -2.80 8.00 48.27
CA SER A 259 -1.74 7.01 48.17
C SER A 259 -2.22 5.77 47.43
N PHE A 260 -1.32 5.18 46.66
CA PHE A 260 -1.62 3.95 45.95
C PHE A 260 -1.65 2.76 46.90
N VAL A 261 -2.71 1.98 46.83
CA VAL A 261 -2.84 0.68 47.49
C VAL A 261 -3.09 -0.38 46.43
N GLN A 262 -2.25 -1.40 46.41
CA GLN A 262 -2.36 -2.47 45.44
C GLN A 262 -3.62 -3.32 45.67
N VAL A 263 -4.30 -3.69 44.59
CA VAL A 263 -5.53 -4.48 44.65
C VAL A 263 -5.21 -5.96 44.50
N GLY A 264 -5.52 -6.75 45.54
CA GLY A 264 -5.33 -8.20 45.51
C GLY A 264 -4.00 -8.63 46.13
N SER A 265 -2.98 -8.87 45.30
CA SER A 265 -1.67 -9.36 45.75
C SER A 265 -0.81 -8.22 46.33
N MET A 266 -0.06 -8.49 47.41
CA MET A 266 0.94 -7.56 47.97
C MET A 266 2.32 -7.70 47.28
N LEU A 267 2.36 -8.21 46.05
CA LEU A 267 3.61 -8.39 45.31
C LEU A 267 4.01 -7.08 44.65
N PRO A 268 5.29 -6.66 44.71
CA PRO A 268 5.71 -5.40 44.10
C PRO A 268 5.35 -5.35 42.61
N LEU A 269 5.10 -4.14 42.11
CA LEU A 269 4.83 -3.90 40.68
C LEU A 269 5.97 -4.47 39.84
N GLU A 270 5.63 -5.40 38.94
CA GLU A 270 6.61 -6.03 38.05
C GLU A 270 7.17 -5.03 37.05
N GLN A 271 8.50 -5.02 36.90
CA GLN A 271 9.19 -4.15 35.96
C GLN A 271 8.90 -4.54 34.52
N CYS A 272 8.67 -3.54 33.66
CA CYS A 272 8.53 -3.75 32.23
C CYS A 272 9.90 -3.96 31.60
N GLN A 273 10.05 -5.03 30.82
CA GLN A 273 11.25 -5.37 30.07
C GLN A 273 11.18 -4.80 28.64
N PRO A 274 12.32 -4.38 28.06
CA PRO A 274 12.33 -3.87 26.70
C PRO A 274 12.13 -5.00 25.68
N SER A 275 11.27 -4.76 24.70
CA SER A 275 11.25 -5.55 23.47
C SER A 275 12.46 -5.17 22.62
N SER A 276 13.10 -6.16 22.00
CA SER A 276 14.26 -5.93 21.14
C SER A 276 14.24 -6.81 19.90
N CYS A 277 14.75 -6.27 18.79
CA CYS A 277 14.88 -6.97 17.52
C CYS A 277 16.27 -7.55 17.39
N GLN A 278 16.33 -8.78 16.92
CA GLN A 278 17.58 -9.51 16.76
C GLN A 278 18.24 -9.17 15.42
N GLY A 279 19.52 -8.73 15.45
CA GLY A 279 20.27 -8.40 14.24
C GLY A 279 20.55 -9.59 13.33
N TRP A 280 20.81 -10.78 13.88
CA TRP A 280 21.10 -11.99 13.11
C TRP A 280 19.97 -12.41 12.15
N VAL A 281 18.71 -12.03 12.43
CA VAL A 281 17.55 -12.31 11.56
C VAL A 281 17.76 -11.71 10.17
N LEU A 282 18.33 -10.49 10.11
CA LEU A 282 18.60 -9.77 8.87
C LEU A 282 19.81 -10.31 8.10
N LEU A 283 20.66 -11.12 8.74
CA LEU A 283 21.93 -11.59 8.17
C LEU A 283 21.91 -13.06 7.73
N ASN A 284 21.17 -13.93 8.43
CA ASN A 284 21.28 -15.39 8.26
C ASN A 284 20.27 -16.02 7.30
N GLN A 285 19.05 -15.48 7.16
CA GLN A 285 17.97 -16.21 6.47
C GLN A 285 17.11 -15.38 5.51
N THR A 286 17.13 -14.05 5.62
CA THR A 286 16.32 -13.16 4.79
C THR A 286 17.21 -12.11 4.16
N ILE A 287 17.57 -12.30 2.89
CA ILE A 287 18.19 -11.23 2.11
C ILE A 287 17.09 -10.21 1.84
N ILE A 288 17.22 -9.02 2.44
CA ILE A 288 16.41 -7.88 2.07
C ILE A 288 16.66 -7.63 0.58
N GLN A 289 15.62 -7.78 -0.24
CA GLN A 289 15.76 -7.66 -1.69
C GLN A 289 15.87 -6.19 -2.09
N ASP A 290 16.53 -5.98 -3.24
CA ASP A 290 16.52 -4.70 -3.94
C ASP A 290 17.06 -3.49 -3.13
N VAL A 291 17.88 -3.76 -2.11
CA VAL A 291 18.70 -2.79 -1.36
C VAL A 291 20.20 -2.95 -1.65
N GLU A 292 20.96 -1.87 -1.55
CA GLU A 292 22.42 -1.89 -1.56
C GLU A 292 22.96 -2.72 -0.38
N ASP A 293 24.27 -3.00 -0.38
CA ASP A 293 24.87 -3.82 0.68
C ASP A 293 24.68 -3.19 2.06
N TYR A 294 23.81 -3.81 2.87
CA TYR A 294 23.44 -3.37 4.20
C TYR A 294 24.14 -4.17 5.31
N LYS A 295 24.80 -5.28 4.96
CA LYS A 295 25.33 -6.22 5.97
C LYS A 295 26.43 -5.61 6.83
N SER A 296 27.19 -4.67 6.27
CA SER A 296 28.23 -3.92 7.00
C SER A 296 27.66 -3.01 8.09
N GLY A 297 26.39 -2.60 7.97
CA GLY A 297 25.69 -1.77 8.96
C GLY A 297 24.88 -2.55 10.00
N VAL A 298 24.89 -3.89 9.94
CA VAL A 298 24.12 -4.75 10.85
C VAL A 298 25.04 -5.63 11.68
N GLU A 299 24.86 -5.58 13.00
CA GLU A 299 25.60 -6.40 13.95
C GLU A 299 24.78 -7.66 14.30
N ALA A 300 25.30 -8.85 13.96
CA ALA A 300 24.57 -10.11 14.13
C ALA A 300 24.13 -10.39 15.59
N ASN A 301 25.03 -10.13 16.54
CA ASN A 301 24.81 -10.46 17.95
C ASN A 301 24.25 -9.28 18.75
N ARG A 302 23.80 -8.22 18.08
CA ARG A 302 23.22 -7.04 18.73
C ARG A 302 21.71 -7.16 18.82
N ASN A 303 21.19 -6.77 19.98
CA ASN A 303 19.77 -6.52 20.21
C ASN A 303 19.50 -5.04 19.92
N TYR A 304 18.66 -4.76 18.94
CA TYR A 304 18.22 -3.42 18.60
C TYR A 304 17.00 -3.06 19.45
N ASN A 305 17.04 -1.90 20.11
CA ASN A 305 15.93 -1.46 20.95
C ASN A 305 14.71 -1.03 20.10
N PHE A 306 13.53 -1.05 20.72
CA PHE A 306 12.33 -0.51 20.10
C PHE A 306 12.53 0.93 19.59
N GLY A 307 12.10 1.18 18.36
CA GLY A 307 12.26 2.47 17.68
C GLY A 307 13.64 2.69 17.06
N GLU A 308 14.64 1.81 17.29
CA GLU A 308 15.90 1.90 16.54
C GLU A 308 15.66 1.68 15.05
N VAL A 309 16.37 2.47 14.24
CA VAL A 309 16.22 2.51 12.79
C VAL A 309 17.50 2.03 12.13
N ILE A 310 17.38 1.10 11.20
CA ILE A 310 18.44 0.73 10.28
C ILE A 310 18.18 1.46 8.96
N PRO A 311 19.02 2.44 8.57
CA PRO A 311 18.91 3.10 7.29
C PRO A 311 19.35 2.15 6.19
N LEU A 312 18.56 2.09 5.12
CA LEU A 312 18.81 1.27 3.94
C LEU A 312 18.78 2.15 2.70
N GLN A 313 19.55 1.78 1.69
CA GLN A 313 19.50 2.43 0.39
C GLN A 313 18.95 1.43 -0.63
N CYS A 314 17.89 1.82 -1.34
CA CYS A 314 17.37 1.03 -2.43
C CYS A 314 18.38 1.00 -3.58
N LYS A 315 18.49 -0.16 -4.24
CA LYS A 315 19.30 -0.28 -5.45
C LYS A 315 18.79 0.65 -6.53
N ARG A 316 19.68 1.01 -7.46
CA ARG A 316 19.30 1.74 -8.66
C ARG A 316 18.11 1.08 -9.38
N GLY A 317 17.03 1.84 -9.57
CA GLY A 317 15.78 1.36 -10.18
C GLY A 317 14.68 1.01 -9.18
N TYR A 318 14.95 1.17 -7.88
CA TYR A 318 14.03 0.91 -6.79
C TYR A 318 13.92 2.12 -5.86
N VAL A 319 12.76 2.29 -5.24
CA VAL A 319 12.41 3.37 -4.31
C VAL A 319 11.78 2.79 -3.04
N SER A 320 11.70 3.58 -1.98
CA SER A 320 11.09 3.15 -0.72
C SER A 320 9.61 2.79 -0.93
N VAL A 321 9.17 1.73 -0.24
CA VAL A 321 7.74 1.34 -0.21
C VAL A 321 6.90 2.40 0.50
N THR A 322 7.49 3.15 1.43
CA THR A 322 6.79 4.21 2.18
C THR A 322 6.80 5.56 1.48
N ASP A 323 7.71 5.78 0.52
CA ASP A 323 7.89 7.03 -0.21
C ASP A 323 8.47 6.74 -1.60
N ASP A 324 7.63 6.85 -2.65
CA ASP A 324 8.02 6.57 -4.03
C ASP A 324 8.95 7.63 -4.64
N MET A 325 9.19 8.73 -3.90
CA MET A 325 10.10 9.81 -4.29
C MET A 325 11.47 9.71 -3.60
N SER A 326 11.71 8.68 -2.78
CA SER A 326 12.94 8.48 -2.03
C SER A 326 13.60 7.14 -2.35
N THR A 327 14.93 7.13 -2.51
CA THR A 327 15.74 5.90 -2.54
C THR A 327 16.18 5.46 -1.15
N SER A 328 15.95 6.30 -0.14
CA SER A 328 16.25 5.98 1.26
C SER A 328 15.07 5.24 1.87
N ALA A 329 15.32 4.02 2.33
CA ALA A 329 14.36 3.18 3.00
C ALA A 329 14.84 2.90 4.44
N GLN A 330 13.94 2.39 5.28
CA GLN A 330 14.24 2.18 6.69
C GLN A 330 13.62 0.88 7.17
N LEU A 331 14.37 0.16 8.01
CA LEU A 331 13.80 -0.85 8.90
C LEU A 331 13.72 -0.29 10.30
N VAL A 332 12.57 -0.44 10.93
CA VAL A 332 12.36 0.02 12.31
C VAL A 332 12.14 -1.19 13.20
N CYS A 333 12.82 -1.23 14.34
CA CYS A 333 12.52 -2.24 15.34
C CYS A 333 11.19 -1.91 16.03
N GLY A 334 10.16 -2.70 15.73
CA GLY A 334 8.84 -2.60 16.33
C GLY A 334 8.60 -3.69 17.39
N GLN A 335 7.38 -3.70 17.92
CA GLN A 335 6.90 -4.70 18.86
C GLN A 335 5.85 -5.57 18.17
N SER A 336 5.89 -6.88 18.39
CA SER A 336 4.88 -7.79 17.83
C SER A 336 3.53 -7.62 18.53
N ASP A 337 2.46 -7.47 17.75
CA ASP A 337 1.09 -7.41 18.26
C ASP A 337 0.62 -8.73 18.88
N LEU A 338 1.16 -9.86 18.40
CA LEU A 338 0.80 -11.21 18.85
C LEU A 338 1.54 -11.61 20.13
N ASN A 339 2.81 -11.21 20.24
CA ASN A 339 3.64 -11.49 21.40
C ASN A 339 4.53 -10.28 21.72
N PRO A 340 4.13 -9.42 22.68
CA PRO A 340 4.86 -8.20 23.03
C PRO A 340 6.31 -8.41 23.50
N SER A 341 6.69 -9.64 23.88
CA SER A 341 8.07 -9.98 24.25
C SER A 341 9.03 -10.11 23.09
N LEU A 342 8.51 -10.26 21.87
CA LEU A 342 9.31 -10.38 20.67
C LEU A 342 9.35 -9.04 19.95
N GLY A 343 10.56 -8.54 19.69
CA GLY A 343 10.76 -7.45 18.75
C GLY A 343 10.58 -7.95 17.32
N MET A 344 9.98 -7.12 16.47
CA MET A 344 9.72 -7.44 15.07
C MET A 344 10.20 -6.30 14.18
N TRP A 345 10.99 -6.64 13.16
CA TRP A 345 11.40 -5.67 12.14
C TRP A 345 10.19 -5.21 11.33
N THR A 346 10.04 -3.90 11.14
CA THR A 346 8.94 -3.30 10.39
C THR A 346 9.45 -2.71 9.07
N PRO A 347 8.88 -3.09 7.91
CA PRO A 347 7.77 -4.04 7.74
C PRO A 347 8.19 -5.50 8.00
N ALA A 348 7.27 -6.31 8.53
CA ALA A 348 7.51 -7.72 8.87
C ALA A 348 7.89 -8.60 7.66
N THR A 349 7.46 -8.19 6.46
CA THR A 349 7.82 -8.86 5.19
C THR A 349 9.26 -8.58 4.77
N LEU A 350 9.93 -7.61 5.41
CA LEU A 350 11.25 -7.09 5.04
C LEU A 350 11.31 -6.53 3.60
N VAL A 351 10.17 -6.28 2.97
CA VAL A 351 10.09 -5.60 1.67
C VAL A 351 10.05 -4.10 1.90
N VAL A 352 11.22 -3.46 1.83
CA VAL A 352 11.40 -2.02 2.07
C VAL A 352 11.55 -1.21 0.80
N CYS A 353 11.97 -1.84 -0.30
CA CYS A 353 12.15 -1.22 -1.60
C CYS A 353 11.25 -1.88 -2.64
N THR A 354 10.74 -1.07 -3.56
CA THR A 354 9.90 -1.50 -4.68
C THR A 354 10.41 -0.93 -5.99
N ALA A 355 10.18 -1.65 -7.09
CA ALA A 355 10.61 -1.21 -8.40
C ALA A 355 9.91 0.09 -8.80
N ILE A 356 10.65 0.99 -9.45
CA ILE A 356 10.07 2.25 -9.95
C ILE A 356 9.10 1.93 -11.09
N ARG A 357 7.93 2.57 -11.03
CA ARG A 357 6.91 2.44 -12.07
C ARG A 357 7.15 3.45 -13.18
N CYS A 358 7.19 3.01 -14.43
CA CYS A 358 7.11 3.91 -15.58
C CYS A 358 5.71 4.51 -15.66
N LYS A 359 5.65 5.84 -15.56
CA LYS A 359 4.39 6.59 -15.76
C LYS A 359 4.02 6.56 -17.24
N GLY A 360 2.72 6.53 -17.51
CA GLY A 360 2.10 6.02 -18.75
C GLY A 360 2.80 6.39 -20.07
N VAL A 361 2.76 5.46 -21.03
CA VAL A 361 3.22 5.63 -22.43
C VAL A 361 2.27 6.57 -23.23
N MET A 362 1.54 7.46 -22.54
CA MET A 362 0.26 8.03 -22.96
C MET A 362 0.20 8.75 -24.33
N PRO A 363 1.29 9.29 -24.94
CA PRO A 363 1.15 9.79 -26.31
C PRO A 363 1.24 8.73 -27.41
N PHE A 364 1.78 7.52 -27.15
CA PHE A 364 2.07 6.52 -28.19
C PHE A 364 1.33 5.20 -28.04
N TYR A 365 0.67 4.97 -26.91
CA TYR A 365 0.01 3.72 -26.60
C TYR A 365 -1.48 3.93 -26.39
N ASP A 366 -2.27 3.53 -27.38
CA ASP A 366 -3.72 3.54 -27.32
C ASP A 366 -4.24 2.16 -26.85
N PHE A 367 -4.69 2.10 -25.60
CA PHE A 367 -5.24 0.89 -24.99
C PHE A 367 -6.49 0.35 -25.71
N THR A 368 -7.15 1.14 -26.56
CA THR A 368 -8.30 0.67 -27.35
C THR A 368 -7.86 -0.13 -28.58
N LYS A 369 -6.71 0.23 -29.15
CA LYS A 369 -6.16 -0.37 -30.38
C LYS A 369 -5.09 -1.43 -30.11
N MET A 370 -4.41 -1.35 -28.97
CA MET A 370 -3.26 -2.17 -28.64
C MET A 370 -3.41 -2.88 -27.31
N THR A 371 -2.71 -4.01 -27.19
CA THR A 371 -2.64 -4.78 -25.96
C THR A 371 -1.20 -5.21 -25.69
N ALA A 372 -0.70 -4.88 -24.50
CA ALA A 372 0.48 -5.47 -23.92
C ALA A 372 0.13 -6.90 -23.47
N TYR A 373 0.88 -7.90 -23.93
CA TYR A 373 0.50 -9.31 -23.73
C TYR A 373 1.57 -10.17 -23.06
N LYS A 374 2.82 -9.71 -23.05
CA LYS A 374 3.92 -10.35 -22.30
C LYS A 374 4.89 -9.29 -21.82
N ALA A 375 5.56 -9.59 -20.71
CA ALA A 375 6.69 -8.80 -20.25
C ALA A 375 7.83 -9.71 -19.76
N PHE A 376 9.06 -9.22 -19.84
CA PHE A 376 10.26 -9.92 -19.40
C PHE A 376 11.06 -9.06 -18.44
N ASN A 377 11.33 -9.58 -17.24
CA ASN A 377 12.18 -8.94 -16.25
C ASN A 377 13.64 -9.29 -16.52
N ARG A 378 14.38 -8.35 -17.11
CA ARG A 378 15.79 -8.57 -17.51
C ARG A 378 16.78 -8.77 -16.36
N LEU A 379 16.44 -8.40 -15.12
CA LEU A 379 17.33 -8.58 -13.97
C LEU A 379 17.03 -9.87 -13.18
N LYS A 380 15.77 -10.31 -13.16
CA LYS A 380 15.32 -11.50 -12.43
C LYS A 380 15.09 -12.71 -13.35
N ASP A 381 15.37 -12.57 -14.65
CA ASP A 381 15.19 -13.59 -15.70
C ASP A 381 13.81 -14.26 -15.64
N ARG A 382 12.77 -13.43 -15.53
CA ARG A 382 11.39 -13.88 -15.32
C ARG A 382 10.47 -13.32 -16.39
N SER A 383 9.69 -14.19 -17.02
CA SER A 383 8.63 -13.79 -17.94
C SER A 383 7.28 -13.68 -17.23
N PHE A 384 6.47 -12.73 -17.66
CA PHE A 384 5.11 -12.47 -17.20
C PHE A 384 4.15 -12.58 -18.39
N THR A 385 2.99 -13.20 -18.17
CA THR A 385 1.91 -13.30 -19.16
C THR A 385 0.90 -12.16 -18.99
N SER A 386 -0.12 -12.11 -19.84
CA SER A 386 -1.22 -11.14 -19.75
C SER A 386 -1.95 -11.14 -18.41
N ASP A 387 -1.96 -12.26 -17.70
CA ASP A 387 -2.62 -12.40 -16.39
C ASP A 387 -1.89 -11.61 -15.29
N GLU A 388 -0.59 -11.36 -15.49
CA GLU A 388 0.26 -10.55 -14.61
C GLU A 388 0.53 -9.15 -15.20
N SER A 389 -0.41 -8.62 -16.00
CA SER A 389 -0.27 -7.31 -16.68
C SER A 389 -0.01 -6.15 -15.71
N ASN A 390 -0.45 -6.26 -14.45
CA ASN A 390 -0.14 -5.29 -13.40
C ASN A 390 1.36 -5.19 -13.09
N ARG A 391 2.17 -6.20 -13.44
CA ARG A 391 3.64 -6.20 -13.28
C ARG A 391 4.36 -5.49 -14.42
N PHE A 392 3.72 -5.28 -15.57
CA PHE A 392 4.39 -4.77 -16.77
C PHE A 392 5.02 -3.37 -16.63
N PRO A 393 4.39 -2.37 -15.97
CA PRO A 393 4.87 -0.99 -16.01
C PRO A 393 6.00 -0.70 -15.02
N TYR A 394 6.78 -1.71 -14.62
CA TYR A 394 7.82 -1.58 -13.61
C TYR A 394 9.20 -1.78 -14.21
N TYR A 395 10.18 -1.02 -13.72
CA TYR A 395 11.59 -1.30 -13.99
C TYR A 395 11.93 -2.71 -13.48
N PRO A 396 12.73 -3.50 -14.19
CA PRO A 396 13.40 -3.25 -15.47
C PRO A 396 12.72 -3.96 -16.65
N ASN A 397 11.38 -4.01 -16.66
CA ASN A 397 10.66 -4.91 -17.56
C ASN A 397 10.68 -4.43 -19.02
N GLU A 398 10.81 -5.40 -19.92
CA GLU A 398 10.60 -5.27 -21.36
C GLU A 398 9.20 -5.78 -21.69
N VAL A 399 8.34 -4.94 -22.24
CA VAL A 399 6.93 -5.21 -22.48
C VAL A 399 6.68 -5.31 -23.97
N SER A 400 6.10 -6.42 -24.41
CA SER A 400 5.70 -6.59 -25.82
C SER A 400 4.25 -6.22 -26.04
N LEU A 401 4.02 -5.53 -27.14
CA LEU A 401 2.76 -4.96 -27.57
C LEU A 401 2.37 -5.56 -28.92
N ARG A 402 1.08 -5.78 -29.09
CA ARG A 402 0.46 -6.15 -30.37
C ARG A 402 -0.82 -5.36 -30.59
N CYS A 403 -1.28 -5.31 -31.83
CA CYS A 403 -2.63 -4.82 -32.11
C CYS A 403 -3.67 -5.71 -31.43
N ARG A 404 -4.69 -5.10 -30.82
CA ARG A 404 -5.70 -5.79 -30.01
C ARG A 404 -6.59 -6.70 -30.84
N HIS A 405 -6.95 -6.25 -32.04
CA HIS A 405 -7.77 -7.04 -32.95
C HIS A 405 -6.89 -7.95 -33.79
N GLU A 406 -7.27 -9.22 -33.88
CA GLU A 406 -6.67 -10.17 -34.79
C GLU A 406 -6.75 -9.65 -36.23
N GLY A 407 -5.78 -10.02 -37.06
CA GLY A 407 -5.74 -9.55 -38.43
C GLY A 407 -5.29 -8.10 -38.60
N LYS A 408 -4.54 -7.53 -37.63
CA LYS A 408 -3.96 -6.18 -37.75
C LYS A 408 -2.45 -6.14 -37.48
N PHE A 409 -1.75 -5.30 -38.23
CA PHE A 409 -0.35 -4.93 -38.05
C PHE A 409 -0.20 -3.54 -37.46
N PHE A 410 0.98 -3.26 -36.94
CA PHE A 410 1.46 -1.88 -36.86
C PHE A 410 1.64 -1.29 -38.26
N MET A 411 1.63 0.03 -38.41
CA MET A 411 1.67 0.69 -39.73
C MET A 411 2.90 0.31 -40.58
N ASP A 412 4.01 -0.05 -39.94
CA ASP A 412 5.22 -0.56 -40.58
C ASP A 412 5.19 -2.08 -40.89
N ARG A 413 4.01 -2.70 -40.86
CA ARG A 413 3.76 -4.10 -41.21
C ARG A 413 4.44 -5.11 -40.26
N THR A 414 4.65 -4.73 -39.00
CA THR A 414 5.16 -5.63 -37.95
C THR A 414 4.05 -6.13 -37.03
N TYR A 415 4.23 -7.33 -36.45
CA TYR A 415 3.26 -7.94 -35.51
C TYR A 415 3.43 -7.45 -34.08
N ASP A 416 4.68 -7.31 -33.66
CA ASP A 416 5.06 -7.05 -32.28
C ASP A 416 5.91 -5.78 -32.22
N LYS A 417 5.61 -4.95 -31.23
CA LYS A 417 6.50 -3.89 -30.74
C LYS A 417 6.95 -4.22 -29.34
N ALA A 418 8.09 -3.68 -28.94
CA ALA A 418 8.61 -3.84 -27.60
C ALA A 418 9.02 -2.49 -27.02
N LEU A 419 8.61 -2.26 -25.77
CA LEU A 419 9.00 -1.10 -24.99
C LEU A 419 9.75 -1.59 -23.75
N LYS A 420 10.77 -0.86 -23.32
CA LYS A 420 11.43 -1.13 -22.05
C LYS A 420 11.12 -0.03 -21.05
N CYS A 421 10.80 -0.40 -19.81
CA CYS A 421 10.73 0.53 -18.70
C CYS A 421 12.14 0.67 -18.11
N ASP A 422 12.79 1.82 -18.34
CA ASP A 422 14.19 2.03 -17.99
C ASP A 422 14.41 3.40 -17.32
N LEU A 423 15.59 3.56 -16.72
CA LEU A 423 15.98 4.82 -16.09
C LEU A 423 16.56 5.78 -17.12
N PRO A 424 16.24 7.09 -17.07
CA PRO A 424 16.88 8.07 -17.95
C PRO A 424 18.37 8.23 -17.61
N ASN A 425 19.22 8.40 -18.63
CA ASN A 425 20.67 8.55 -18.45
C ASN A 425 21.05 9.76 -17.57
N ASN A 426 20.31 10.87 -17.67
CA ASN A 426 20.48 12.09 -16.86
C ASN A 426 19.24 12.36 -15.97
N GLY A 427 18.50 11.31 -15.62
CA GLY A 427 17.27 11.41 -14.82
C GLY A 427 17.52 11.33 -13.32
N THR A 428 16.47 11.57 -12.53
CA THR A 428 16.50 11.25 -11.11
C THR A 428 16.51 9.73 -10.92
N ASN A 429 17.12 9.25 -9.82
CA ASN A 429 17.12 7.83 -9.48
C ASN A 429 15.74 7.27 -9.08
N THR A 430 14.71 8.10 -9.10
CA THR A 430 13.35 7.82 -8.63
C THR A 430 12.32 7.82 -9.75
N THR A 431 12.74 8.11 -10.99
CA THR A 431 11.85 8.15 -12.15
C THR A 431 12.31 7.17 -13.22
N ALA A 432 11.34 6.43 -13.77
CA ALA A 432 11.55 5.55 -14.92
C ALA A 432 10.64 6.00 -16.07
N VAL A 433 11.13 5.83 -17.29
CA VAL A 433 10.43 6.21 -18.52
C VAL A 433 10.46 5.07 -19.52
N TRP A 434 9.51 5.11 -20.45
CA TRP A 434 9.42 4.13 -21.52
C TRP A 434 10.40 4.48 -22.64
N PHE A 435 11.17 3.48 -23.07
CA PHE A 435 12.06 3.58 -24.22
C PHE A 435 11.65 2.58 -25.29
N PRO A 436 11.86 2.90 -26.58
CA PRO A 436 11.74 1.91 -27.64
C PRO A 436 12.77 0.78 -27.44
N PHE A 437 12.36 -0.44 -27.77
CA PHE A 437 13.23 -1.62 -27.72
C PHE A 437 12.97 -2.55 -28.90
N GLY A 438 13.93 -3.42 -29.22
CA GLY A 438 13.77 -4.45 -30.26
C GLY A 438 13.44 -3.90 -31.65
N GLY A 439 14.00 -2.75 -32.05
CA GLY A 439 13.72 -2.11 -33.34
C GLY A 439 12.42 -1.31 -33.41
N THR A 440 11.71 -1.13 -32.29
CA THR A 440 10.52 -0.28 -32.20
C THR A 440 10.88 1.18 -32.42
N VAL A 441 10.07 1.90 -33.21
CA VAL A 441 10.15 3.36 -33.34
C VAL A 441 8.90 3.97 -32.71
N LEU A 442 9.09 4.81 -31.69
CA LEU A 442 8.01 5.53 -31.03
C LEU A 442 7.57 6.74 -31.85
N SER A 443 6.73 6.51 -32.86
CA SER A 443 6.02 7.55 -33.60
C SER A 443 4.53 7.22 -33.62
N LYS A 444 3.68 8.24 -33.53
CA LYS A 444 2.21 8.07 -33.62
C LYS A 444 1.80 7.42 -34.95
N ASP A 445 2.54 7.71 -36.02
CA ASP A 445 2.26 7.17 -37.35
C ASP A 445 2.69 5.70 -37.52
N ILE A 446 3.60 5.21 -36.66
CA ILE A 446 4.09 3.82 -36.69
C ILE A 446 3.31 2.98 -35.69
N MET A 447 3.03 3.55 -34.53
CA MET A 447 2.26 2.97 -33.44
C MET A 447 0.75 3.12 -33.66
N ASP A 448 0.26 2.93 -34.89
CA ASP A 448 -1.18 2.74 -35.14
C ASP A 448 -1.39 1.37 -35.80
N CYS A 449 -2.61 0.84 -35.68
CA CYS A 449 -2.96 -0.49 -36.15
C CYS A 449 -3.74 -0.43 -37.46
N LYS A 450 -3.22 -1.07 -38.51
CA LYS A 450 -3.90 -1.25 -39.80
C LYS A 450 -4.27 -2.72 -40.05
N PRO A 451 -5.30 -3.00 -40.85
CA PRO A 451 -5.60 -4.37 -41.29
C PRO A 451 -4.37 -5.04 -41.93
N ILE A 452 -4.28 -6.36 -41.79
CA ILE A 452 -3.32 -7.17 -42.53
C ILE A 452 -3.70 -7.12 -44.00
N THR A 453 -2.77 -6.64 -44.83
CA THR A 453 -2.92 -6.60 -46.28
C THR A 453 -1.73 -7.23 -46.97
N CYS A 454 -1.94 -7.85 -48.12
CA CYS A 454 -0.88 -8.36 -48.99
C CYS A 454 -0.57 -7.34 -50.09
N LEU A 455 0.72 -7.08 -50.34
CA LEU A 455 1.14 -6.17 -51.40
C LEU A 455 1.05 -6.89 -52.74
N THR A 456 0.45 -6.25 -53.74
CA THR A 456 0.31 -6.80 -55.09
C THR A 456 1.66 -7.16 -55.70
N LYS A 457 2.68 -6.31 -55.51
CA LYS A 457 4.04 -6.57 -55.99
C LYS A 457 4.65 -7.87 -55.47
N GLU A 458 4.22 -8.36 -54.30
CA GLU A 458 4.78 -9.55 -53.68
C GLU A 458 4.17 -10.86 -54.21
N ILE A 459 3.17 -10.78 -55.09
CA ILE A 459 2.54 -11.95 -55.70
C ILE A 459 3.44 -12.63 -56.74
N VAL A 460 4.46 -11.92 -57.23
CA VAL A 460 5.44 -12.40 -58.19
C VAL A 460 6.79 -12.66 -57.51
N LEU A 461 7.72 -13.27 -58.25
CA LEU A 461 9.09 -13.48 -57.82
C LEU A 461 9.77 -12.16 -57.43
N LEU A 462 10.68 -12.23 -56.43
CA LEU A 462 11.43 -11.08 -55.90
C LEU A 462 12.10 -10.23 -56.99
N THR A 463 12.63 -10.85 -58.03
CA THR A 463 13.29 -10.18 -59.16
C THR A 463 12.35 -9.38 -60.05
N GLN A 464 11.03 -9.58 -59.91
CA GLN A 464 10.01 -8.99 -60.78
C GLN A 464 9.10 -8.00 -60.04
N GLN A 465 9.29 -7.79 -58.73
CA GLN A 465 8.37 -6.99 -57.93
C GLN A 465 8.30 -5.51 -58.36
N GLU A 466 9.43 -4.92 -58.75
CA GLU A 466 9.48 -3.53 -59.25
C GLU A 466 8.80 -3.35 -60.61
N HIS A 467 8.57 -4.44 -61.34
CA HIS A 467 7.96 -4.46 -62.66
C HIS A 467 6.73 -5.38 -62.72
N VAL A 468 6.02 -5.54 -61.60
CA VAL A 468 4.89 -6.49 -61.47
C VAL A 468 3.85 -6.30 -62.58
N LEU A 469 3.53 -5.07 -62.94
CA LEU A 469 2.59 -4.77 -64.03
C LEU A 469 3.07 -5.34 -65.37
N VAL A 470 4.32 -5.04 -65.74
CA VAL A 470 4.92 -5.52 -67.00
C VAL A 470 4.98 -7.05 -67.00
N TYR A 471 5.40 -7.64 -65.88
CA TYR A 471 5.49 -9.08 -65.72
C TYR A 471 4.13 -9.76 -65.92
N LEU A 472 3.08 -9.26 -65.28
CA LEU A 472 1.74 -9.85 -65.37
C LEU A 472 1.15 -9.71 -66.78
N LEU A 473 1.32 -8.55 -67.43
CA LEU A 473 0.85 -8.34 -68.81
C LEU A 473 1.56 -9.25 -69.83
N GLN A 474 2.82 -9.60 -69.58
CA GLN A 474 3.61 -10.48 -70.46
C GLN A 474 3.50 -11.97 -70.10
N SER A 475 2.69 -12.32 -69.08
CA SER A 475 2.62 -13.68 -68.54
C SER A 475 1.62 -14.60 -69.23
N ASN A 476 1.07 -14.24 -70.40
CA ASN A 476 0.05 -15.02 -71.14
C ASN A 476 -1.16 -15.46 -70.27
N LEU A 477 -1.57 -14.58 -69.35
CA LEU A 477 -2.78 -14.74 -68.53
C LEU A 477 -4.02 -14.34 -69.32
N ASN A 478 -5.18 -14.87 -68.93
CA ASN A 478 -6.46 -14.32 -69.37
C ASN A 478 -6.58 -12.86 -68.89
N GLU A 479 -7.19 -12.01 -69.72
CA GLU A 479 -7.34 -10.58 -69.40
C GLU A 479 -8.16 -10.35 -68.12
N THR A 480 -9.10 -11.25 -67.83
CA THR A 480 -9.96 -11.21 -66.65
C THR A 480 -9.45 -12.14 -65.55
N LEU A 481 -9.31 -11.60 -64.34
CA LEU A 481 -9.00 -12.31 -63.10
C LEU A 481 -10.25 -12.39 -62.22
N ILE A 482 -10.35 -13.43 -61.40
CA ILE A 482 -11.43 -13.56 -60.42
C ILE A 482 -10.84 -13.27 -59.04
N ILE A 483 -11.40 -12.27 -58.35
CA ILE A 483 -11.09 -11.95 -56.96
C ILE A 483 -12.25 -12.43 -56.10
N THR A 484 -11.96 -13.20 -55.07
CA THR A 484 -12.89 -13.50 -53.98
C THR A 484 -12.44 -12.73 -52.76
N ASN A 485 -13.25 -11.79 -52.30
CA ASN A 485 -12.98 -10.99 -51.13
C ASN A 485 -13.10 -11.82 -49.84
N PRO A 486 -12.63 -11.28 -48.68
CA PRO A 486 -12.72 -11.98 -47.40
C PRO A 486 -14.16 -12.29 -46.94
N ASP A 487 -15.16 -11.54 -47.44
CA ASP A 487 -16.59 -11.74 -47.21
C ASP A 487 -17.25 -12.72 -48.20
N ASP A 488 -16.43 -13.50 -48.93
CA ASP A 488 -16.82 -14.44 -49.98
C ASP A 488 -17.57 -13.81 -51.18
N THR A 489 -17.54 -12.48 -51.30
CA THR A 489 -18.03 -11.81 -52.51
C THR A 489 -17.06 -12.01 -53.67
N VAL A 490 -17.58 -12.37 -54.83
CA VAL A 490 -16.79 -12.64 -56.04
C VAL A 490 -16.90 -11.46 -57.00
N ALA A 491 -15.75 -10.91 -57.38
CA ALA A 491 -15.61 -9.84 -58.36
C ALA A 491 -14.71 -10.29 -59.52
N THR A 492 -14.95 -9.73 -60.69
CA THR A 492 -14.09 -9.91 -61.87
C THR A 492 -13.33 -8.61 -62.13
N THR A 493 -12.02 -8.69 -62.34
CA THR A 493 -11.15 -7.52 -62.60
C THR A 493 -10.25 -7.78 -63.79
N THR A 494 -9.62 -6.74 -64.34
CA THR A 494 -8.59 -6.91 -65.38
C THR A 494 -7.20 -7.10 -64.76
N VAL A 495 -6.25 -7.66 -65.52
CA VAL A 495 -4.85 -7.75 -65.10
C VAL A 495 -4.25 -6.37 -64.81
N LEU A 496 -4.64 -5.33 -65.58
CA LEU A 496 -4.19 -3.95 -65.38
C LEU A 496 -4.71 -3.36 -64.07
N ASP A 497 -6.00 -3.52 -63.79
CA ASP A 497 -6.63 -3.01 -62.57
C ASP A 497 -6.12 -3.73 -61.32
N PHE A 498 -5.89 -5.05 -61.44
CA PHE A 498 -5.26 -5.83 -60.38
C PHE A 498 -3.84 -5.34 -60.08
N ALA A 499 -3.01 -5.16 -61.11
CA ALA A 499 -1.61 -4.77 -60.96
C ALA A 499 -1.42 -3.32 -60.45
N THR A 500 -2.41 -2.46 -60.67
CA THR A 500 -2.42 -1.06 -60.18
C THR A 500 -3.00 -0.92 -58.76
N THR A 501 -3.82 -1.89 -58.33
CA THR A 501 -4.22 -2.00 -56.92
C THR A 501 -3.00 -2.31 -56.07
N THR A 502 -2.77 -1.56 -54.98
CA THR A 502 -1.54 -1.68 -54.18
C THR A 502 -1.59 -2.77 -53.13
N GLU A 503 -2.75 -2.96 -52.50
CA GLU A 503 -2.94 -3.82 -51.33
C GLU A 503 -4.26 -4.59 -51.42
N PHE A 504 -4.26 -5.83 -50.94
CA PHE A 504 -5.45 -6.68 -50.81
C PHE A 504 -5.62 -7.14 -49.37
N ASP A 505 -6.86 -7.14 -48.88
CA ASP A 505 -7.17 -7.52 -47.50
C ASP A 505 -6.85 -9.00 -47.21
N TYR A 506 -6.52 -9.30 -45.95
CA TYR A 506 -6.37 -10.66 -45.46
C TYR A 506 -7.59 -11.52 -45.78
N GLY A 507 -7.36 -12.73 -46.30
CA GLY A 507 -8.41 -13.63 -46.75
C GLY A 507 -8.85 -13.44 -48.20
N ALA A 508 -8.41 -12.37 -48.87
CA ALA A 508 -8.64 -12.21 -50.30
C ALA A 508 -7.96 -13.32 -51.10
N ARG A 509 -8.67 -13.83 -52.10
CA ARG A 509 -8.22 -14.91 -52.99
C ARG A 509 -8.27 -14.42 -54.43
N VAL A 510 -7.20 -14.66 -55.18
CA VAL A 510 -7.07 -14.23 -56.57
C VAL A 510 -6.82 -15.45 -57.41
N ARG A 511 -7.71 -15.70 -58.38
CA ARG A 511 -7.57 -16.81 -59.31
C ARG A 511 -6.99 -16.31 -60.62
N PHE A 512 -5.83 -16.87 -60.96
CA PHE A 512 -5.12 -16.64 -62.21
C PHE A 512 -5.39 -17.80 -63.16
N THR A 513 -5.78 -17.49 -64.38
CA THR A 513 -6.06 -18.48 -65.43
C THR A 513 -5.20 -18.15 -66.64
N CYS A 514 -4.49 -19.14 -67.18
CA CYS A 514 -3.69 -18.99 -68.39
C CYS A 514 -4.58 -18.95 -69.64
N GLN A 515 -4.09 -18.29 -70.70
CA GLN A 515 -4.69 -18.37 -72.03
C GLN A 515 -4.71 -19.82 -72.55
N SER A 516 -5.62 -20.11 -73.49
CA SER A 516 -5.73 -21.44 -74.12
C SER A 516 -4.39 -21.89 -74.69
N GLY A 517 -3.98 -23.13 -74.39
CA GLY A 517 -2.69 -23.68 -74.80
C GLY A 517 -1.50 -23.30 -73.91
N TYR A 518 -1.72 -22.67 -72.75
CA TYR A 518 -0.67 -22.34 -71.77
C TYR A 518 -0.97 -22.90 -70.37
N GLN A 519 0.09 -23.10 -69.57
CA GLN A 519 0.07 -23.62 -68.18
C GLN A 519 1.05 -22.86 -67.30
N MET A 520 0.78 -22.77 -65.99
CA MET A 520 1.69 -22.17 -65.02
C MET A 520 2.05 -23.17 -63.90
N ASN A 521 3.14 -22.88 -63.18
CA ASN A 521 3.54 -23.66 -62.02
C ASN A 521 2.67 -23.28 -60.81
N ALA A 522 2.04 -24.28 -60.21
CA ALA A 522 1.33 -24.15 -58.94
C ALA A 522 1.89 -25.15 -57.90
N PRO A 523 1.70 -24.89 -56.60
CA PRO A 523 2.06 -25.85 -55.57
C PRO A 523 1.27 -27.15 -55.73
N GLY A 524 1.96 -28.29 -55.76
CA GLY A 524 1.38 -29.64 -55.74
C GLY A 524 1.63 -30.37 -54.41
N GLU A 525 1.05 -31.55 -54.27
CA GLU A 525 1.26 -32.40 -53.08
C GLU A 525 2.75 -32.77 -52.91
N GLY A 526 3.26 -32.72 -51.68
CA GLY A 526 4.65 -33.10 -51.36
C GLY A 526 5.72 -32.07 -51.76
N GLY A 527 5.35 -30.84 -52.15
CA GLY A 527 6.31 -29.78 -52.49
C GLY A 527 6.79 -29.80 -53.94
N HIS A 528 6.25 -30.68 -54.78
CA HIS A 528 6.51 -30.69 -56.21
C HIS A 528 5.62 -29.68 -56.94
N ALA A 529 6.17 -28.93 -57.88
CA ALA A 529 5.38 -28.02 -58.72
C ALA A 529 4.49 -28.82 -59.69
N LYS A 530 3.23 -28.43 -59.81
CA LYS A 530 2.26 -28.99 -60.75
C LYS A 530 1.93 -27.95 -61.81
N LEU A 531 1.97 -28.35 -63.08
CA LEU A 531 1.48 -27.52 -64.18
C LEU A 531 -0.04 -27.51 -64.21
N VAL A 532 -0.62 -26.32 -64.13
CA VAL A 532 -2.08 -26.13 -64.11
C VAL A 532 -2.49 -24.99 -65.04
N ASN A 533 -3.70 -25.08 -65.59
CA ASN A 533 -4.26 -24.01 -66.43
C ASN A 533 -4.83 -22.86 -65.57
N SER A 534 -5.13 -23.11 -64.30
CA SER A 534 -5.63 -22.11 -63.35
C SER A 534 -5.13 -22.41 -61.95
N THR A 535 -4.79 -21.37 -61.21
CA THR A 535 -4.38 -21.47 -59.79
C THR A 535 -4.99 -20.34 -58.98
N GLU A 536 -5.16 -20.55 -57.68
CA GLU A 536 -5.72 -19.56 -56.76
C GLU A 536 -4.73 -19.26 -55.65
N VAL A 537 -4.42 -17.99 -55.46
CA VAL A 537 -3.50 -17.48 -54.44
C VAL A 537 -4.31 -16.76 -53.37
N SER A 538 -3.99 -16.95 -52.10
CA SER A 538 -4.68 -16.31 -50.99
C SER A 538 -3.75 -15.40 -50.18
N CYS A 539 -4.27 -14.28 -49.68
CA CYS A 539 -3.57 -13.47 -48.71
C CYS A 539 -3.65 -14.12 -47.33
N ILE A 540 -2.54 -14.62 -46.82
CA ILE A 540 -2.48 -15.36 -45.55
C ILE A 540 -2.22 -14.44 -44.35
N SER A 541 -2.40 -14.98 -43.15
CA SER A 541 -2.35 -14.21 -41.89
C SER A 541 -0.98 -13.60 -41.60
N THR A 542 0.07 -13.94 -42.37
CA THR A 542 1.40 -13.34 -42.31
C THR A 542 1.51 -12.02 -43.09
N GLY A 543 0.47 -11.61 -43.83
CA GLY A 543 0.51 -10.44 -44.73
C GLY A 543 1.28 -10.69 -46.02
N THR A 544 1.44 -11.97 -46.39
CA THR A 544 2.09 -12.44 -47.62
C THR A 544 1.12 -13.30 -48.42
N TRP A 545 1.37 -13.44 -49.72
CA TRP A 545 0.61 -14.37 -50.56
C TRP A 545 0.97 -15.84 -50.27
N SER A 546 0.00 -16.75 -50.37
CA SER A 546 0.16 -18.18 -50.07
C SER A 546 1.24 -18.85 -50.91
N PHE A 547 1.44 -18.37 -52.14
CA PHE A 547 2.61 -18.65 -52.97
C PHE A 547 2.77 -17.52 -54.01
N ARG A 548 3.91 -17.50 -54.69
CA ARG A 548 4.19 -16.56 -55.78
C ARG A 548 3.86 -17.21 -57.11
N ILE A 549 3.15 -16.51 -57.98
CA ILE A 549 2.79 -17.03 -59.30
C ILE A 549 3.97 -16.94 -60.27
N SER A 550 4.02 -17.86 -61.23
CA SER A 550 4.92 -17.82 -62.37
C SER A 550 4.17 -17.40 -63.64
N SER A 551 4.90 -16.99 -64.67
CA SER A 551 4.34 -16.78 -66.00
C SER A 551 3.76 -18.08 -66.58
N CYS A 552 2.76 -17.95 -67.46
CA CYS A 552 2.23 -19.08 -68.19
C CYS A 552 3.16 -19.45 -69.35
N ILE A 553 3.58 -20.71 -69.38
CA ILE A 553 4.39 -21.32 -70.43
C ILE A 553 3.49 -22.09 -71.40
N LYS A 554 3.86 -22.11 -72.68
CA LYS A 554 3.10 -22.82 -73.71
C LYS A 554 3.10 -24.31 -73.40
N GLN A 555 1.94 -24.97 -73.48
CA GLN A 555 1.85 -26.42 -73.39
C GLN A 555 2.70 -27.01 -74.52
N THR A 556 3.81 -27.65 -74.16
CA THR A 556 4.50 -28.55 -75.07
C THR A 556 3.64 -29.80 -75.21
N GLU A 557 3.40 -30.23 -76.46
CA GLU A 557 2.81 -31.54 -76.71
C GLU A 557 3.56 -32.57 -75.87
N ALA A 558 2.82 -33.45 -75.18
CA ALA A 558 3.43 -34.55 -74.46
C ALA A 558 4.35 -35.26 -75.46
N LEU A 559 5.66 -35.29 -75.19
CA LEU A 559 6.59 -36.11 -75.95
C LEU A 559 5.99 -37.51 -76.01
N GLN A 560 5.45 -37.89 -77.17
CA GLN A 560 4.98 -39.25 -77.39
C GLN A 560 6.23 -40.11 -77.43
N LEU A 561 6.63 -40.61 -76.26
CA LEU A 561 7.60 -41.68 -76.15
C LEU A 561 6.90 -42.95 -76.66
N THR A 562 6.95 -43.18 -77.97
CA THR A 562 6.59 -44.47 -78.55
C THR A 562 7.63 -45.50 -78.12
N GLY A 563 7.25 -46.36 -77.17
CA GLY A 563 8.05 -47.52 -76.75
C GLY A 563 8.03 -47.71 -75.24
N SER A 564 7.45 -48.83 -74.78
CA SER A 564 7.51 -49.24 -73.38
C SER A 564 8.96 -49.51 -72.96
N GLY A 565 9.61 -48.53 -72.33
CA GLY A 565 10.86 -48.77 -71.59
C GLY A 565 12.01 -47.79 -71.79
N VAL A 566 11.89 -46.74 -72.62
CA VAL A 566 13.02 -45.80 -72.82
C VAL A 566 12.80 -44.52 -72.02
N ARG A 567 13.46 -44.41 -70.86
CA ARG A 567 13.63 -43.13 -70.16
C ARG A 567 14.55 -42.25 -71.00
N TYR A 568 14.04 -41.11 -71.45
CA TYR A 568 14.88 -40.06 -72.02
C TYR A 568 15.81 -39.52 -70.92
N VAL A 569 17.10 -39.82 -71.03
CA VAL A 569 18.16 -39.22 -70.22
C VAL A 569 18.79 -38.13 -71.09
N PRO A 570 18.53 -36.83 -70.84
CA PRO A 570 19.28 -35.79 -71.53
C PRO A 570 20.78 -35.97 -71.22
N PRO A 571 21.69 -35.66 -72.16
CA PRO A 571 23.11 -35.61 -71.83
C PRO A 571 23.27 -34.65 -70.66
N ALA A 572 23.98 -35.07 -69.61
CA ALA A 572 24.30 -34.22 -68.47
C ALA A 572 25.24 -33.10 -68.94
N GLN A 573 24.64 -32.06 -69.52
CA GLN A 573 25.32 -30.81 -69.77
C GLN A 573 25.10 -29.99 -68.50
N GLU A 574 26.13 -29.95 -67.65
CA GLU A 574 26.16 -29.00 -66.53
C GLU A 574 25.77 -27.62 -67.07
N ALA A 575 24.81 -26.97 -66.41
CA ALA A 575 24.48 -25.58 -66.73
C ALA A 575 25.80 -24.78 -66.73
N ALA A 576 26.10 -24.09 -67.83
CA ALA A 576 27.30 -23.27 -67.94
C ALA A 576 27.31 -22.22 -66.81
N GLY A 577 28.08 -22.51 -65.75
CA GLY A 577 28.08 -21.74 -64.50
C GLY A 577 28.01 -22.58 -63.21
N ALA A 578 27.62 -23.86 -63.26
CA ALA A 578 27.60 -24.73 -62.09
C ALA A 578 29.01 -25.00 -61.54
N GLN A 579 30.01 -25.13 -62.42
CA GLN A 579 31.41 -25.28 -62.02
C GLN A 579 31.98 -24.02 -61.35
N SER A 580 31.54 -22.81 -61.74
CA SER A 580 32.06 -21.57 -61.14
C SER A 580 31.43 -21.28 -59.78
N LEU A 581 30.12 -21.53 -59.61
CA LEU A 581 29.44 -21.36 -58.32
C LEU A 581 29.88 -22.40 -57.27
N GLY A 582 30.08 -23.66 -57.67
CA GLY A 582 30.56 -24.71 -56.77
C GLY A 582 31.95 -24.41 -56.21
N VAL A 583 32.86 -23.92 -57.04
CA VAL A 583 34.23 -23.55 -56.62
C VAL A 583 34.22 -22.35 -55.67
N VAL A 584 33.39 -21.33 -55.93
CA VAL A 584 33.30 -20.15 -55.04
C VAL A 584 32.76 -20.53 -53.66
N VAL A 585 31.73 -21.38 -53.57
CA VAL A 585 31.17 -21.84 -52.29
C VAL A 585 32.20 -22.66 -51.50
N ILE A 586 32.97 -23.51 -52.17
CA ILE A 586 34.05 -24.28 -51.53
C ILE A 586 35.14 -23.35 -50.99
N ILE A 587 35.53 -22.31 -51.74
CA ILE A 587 36.52 -21.32 -51.29
C ILE A 587 36.01 -20.55 -50.06
N ILE A 588 34.74 -20.14 -50.05
CA ILE A 588 34.13 -19.44 -48.90
C ILE A 588 34.11 -20.36 -47.67
N LEU A 589 33.75 -21.64 -47.83
CA LEU A 589 33.76 -22.61 -46.74
C LEU A 589 35.17 -22.80 -46.17
N ILE A 590 36.18 -22.97 -47.02
CA ILE A 590 37.58 -23.11 -46.59
C ILE A 590 38.06 -21.85 -45.86
N ALA A 591 37.74 -20.66 -46.37
CA ALA A 591 38.09 -19.41 -45.71
C ALA A 591 37.40 -19.27 -44.35
N PHE A 592 36.10 -19.57 -44.27
CA PHE A 592 35.34 -19.46 -43.03
C PHE A 592 35.84 -20.43 -41.96
N PHE A 593 36.00 -21.72 -42.29
CA PHE A 593 36.55 -22.71 -41.36
C PHE A 593 38.01 -22.44 -41.00
N GLY A 594 38.82 -21.96 -41.96
CA GLY A 594 40.19 -21.52 -41.70
C GLY A 594 40.26 -20.36 -40.71
N THR A 595 39.39 -19.36 -40.84
CA THR A 595 39.34 -18.24 -39.88
C THR A 595 38.92 -18.67 -38.49
N ILE A 596 37.94 -19.59 -38.35
CA ILE A 596 37.54 -20.14 -37.05
C ILE A 596 38.72 -20.88 -36.40
N LEU A 597 39.43 -21.72 -37.16
CA LEU A 597 40.61 -22.44 -36.66
C LEU A 597 41.72 -21.49 -36.17
N ILE A 598 41.98 -20.41 -36.92
CA ILE A 598 42.97 -19.40 -36.52
C ILE A 598 42.53 -18.66 -35.25
N LEU A 599 41.23 -18.36 -35.12
CA LEU A 599 40.68 -17.68 -33.96
C LEU A 599 40.75 -18.56 -32.71
N ASP A 600 40.44 -19.85 -32.83
CA ASP A 600 40.57 -20.82 -31.74
C ASP A 600 42.04 -21.02 -31.34
N LEU A 601 42.95 -21.16 -32.30
CA LEU A 601 44.40 -21.27 -32.03
C LEU A 601 44.95 -20.01 -31.34
N ALA A 602 44.50 -18.82 -31.73
CA ALA A 602 44.88 -17.56 -31.09
C ALA A 602 44.36 -17.48 -29.64
N THR A 603 43.14 -17.95 -29.40
CA THR A 603 42.52 -17.96 -28.08
C THR A 603 43.23 -18.95 -27.15
N ILE A 604 43.51 -20.16 -27.63
CA ILE A 604 44.28 -21.18 -26.89
C ILE A 604 45.70 -20.66 -26.59
N ALA A 605 46.37 -20.03 -27.55
CA ALA A 605 47.72 -19.48 -27.34
C ALA A 605 47.75 -18.39 -26.25
N ARG A 606 46.71 -17.55 -26.19
CA ARG A 606 46.55 -16.52 -25.15
C ARG A 606 46.36 -17.17 -23.78
N ASP A 607 45.51 -18.18 -23.68
CA ASP A 607 45.20 -18.84 -22.41
C ASP A 607 46.38 -19.66 -21.89
N VAL A 608 47.13 -20.35 -22.75
CA VAL A 608 48.37 -21.04 -22.38
C VAL A 608 49.42 -20.05 -21.87
N LYS A 609 49.51 -18.85 -22.46
CA LYS A 609 50.44 -17.80 -22.00
C LYS A 609 50.05 -17.26 -20.62
N LEU A 610 48.75 -17.07 -20.37
CA LEU A 610 48.23 -16.67 -19.06
C LEU A 610 48.46 -17.77 -18.01
N LEU A 611 48.22 -19.03 -18.34
CA LEU A 611 48.47 -20.18 -17.47
C LEU A 611 49.94 -20.29 -17.08
N ARG A 612 50.87 -20.16 -18.04
CA ARG A 612 52.33 -20.13 -17.75
C ARG A 612 52.71 -18.99 -16.81
N THR A 613 52.12 -17.82 -16.99
CA THR A 613 52.38 -16.64 -16.15
C THR A 613 51.89 -16.86 -14.73
N ASN A 614 50.71 -17.43 -14.58
CA ASN A 614 50.13 -17.76 -13.28
C ASN A 614 50.91 -18.88 -12.56
N LEU A 615 51.32 -19.94 -13.27
CA LEU A 615 52.18 -20.99 -12.72
C LEU A 615 53.53 -20.46 -12.23
N LYS A 616 54.16 -19.53 -12.97
CA LYS A 616 55.40 -18.86 -12.51
C LYS A 616 55.16 -18.07 -11.22
N ARG A 617 54.07 -17.30 -11.12
CA ARG A 617 53.73 -16.54 -9.90
C ARG A 617 53.43 -17.45 -8.70
N ILE A 618 52.76 -18.57 -8.91
CA ILE A 618 52.49 -19.56 -7.85
C ILE A 618 53.80 -20.19 -7.38
N LYS A 619 54.68 -20.62 -8.30
CA LYS A 619 55.99 -21.19 -7.93
C LYS A 619 56.83 -20.20 -7.13
N LEU A 620 56.81 -18.92 -7.50
CA LEU A 620 57.53 -17.84 -6.80
C LEU A 620 56.95 -17.59 -5.39
N LYS A 621 55.61 -17.60 -5.25
CA LYS A 621 54.94 -17.53 -3.94
C LYS A 621 55.23 -18.75 -3.04
N VAL A 622 55.34 -19.95 -3.61
CA VAL A 622 55.70 -21.17 -2.88
C VAL A 622 57.16 -21.13 -2.41
N GLN A 623 58.08 -20.64 -3.24
CA GLN A 623 59.47 -20.48 -2.82
C GLN A 623 59.65 -19.40 -1.75
N LEU A 624 58.93 -18.26 -1.85
CA LEU A 624 58.92 -17.24 -0.80
C LEU A 624 58.32 -17.75 0.53
N LYS A 625 57.35 -18.66 0.48
CA LYS A 625 56.80 -19.31 1.69
C LYS A 625 57.72 -20.36 2.33
N LYS A 626 58.70 -20.90 1.58
CA LYS A 626 59.70 -21.84 2.11
C LYS A 626 60.97 -21.14 2.62
N ALA A 627 61.13 -19.84 2.34
CA ALA A 627 62.24 -19.02 2.78
C ALA A 627 61.90 -18.15 4.02
N LYS A 628 60.67 -18.25 4.52
CA LYS A 628 60.27 -17.93 5.90
C LYS A 628 60.14 -19.24 6.66
#